data_AF-A0A7W5IPK2-F1
#
_entry.id   AF-A0A7W5IPK2-F1
#
_cell.length_a   1.000
_cell.length_b   1.000
_cell.length_c   1.000
_cell.angle_alpha   90.00
_cell.angle_beta   90.00
_cell.angle_gamma   90.00
#
_symmetry.space_group_name_H-M   'P 1'
#
loop_
_entity.id
_entity.type
_entity.pdbx_description
1 polymer ?
#
loop_
_entity_poly.entity_id
_entity_poly.type
_entity_poly.pdbx_seq_one_letter_code
_entity_poly.pdbx_strand_id
1 'polypeptide(L)'
;MNDAFERRALLQQLGSVLEMLTTVKEHEYEVQLVGELIRKYPSLAQMALLDHVAQTMPLRELEQRALHAFYRWPALLLEERLDRSALASPVREWLFDHYEFGWESYAAALSADVPWFSEAVADTTT
;
A
#
# COMPACT_ATOMS: atom_id res chain seq x y z
N MET A 1 8.12 -23.22 1.28
CA MET A 1 7.91 -21.94 0.57
C MET A 1 6.42 -21.70 0.54
N ASN A 2 5.94 -20.64 1.21
CA ASN A 2 4.51 -20.43 1.46
C ASN A 2 3.87 -19.50 0.43
N ASP A 3 4.34 -19.60 -0.82
CA ASP A 3 4.08 -18.65 -1.91
C ASP A 3 2.58 -18.43 -2.16
N ALA A 4 1.75 -19.46 -1.97
CA ALA A 4 0.29 -19.33 -2.04
C ALA A 4 -0.31 -18.46 -0.90
N PHE A 5 0.23 -18.55 0.31
CA PHE A 5 -0.20 -17.71 1.44
C PHE A 5 0.33 -16.29 1.31
N GLU A 6 1.58 -16.12 0.84
CA GLU A 6 2.17 -14.82 0.54
C GLU A 6 1.36 -14.09 -0.55
N ARG A 7 1.04 -14.78 -1.65
CA ARG A 7 0.15 -14.25 -2.70
C ARG A 7 -1.23 -13.90 -2.16
N ARG A 8 -1.81 -14.73 -1.30
CA ARG A 8 -3.11 -14.44 -0.67
C ARG A 8 -3.06 -13.15 0.15
N ALA A 9 -2.02 -12.97 0.96
CA ALA A 9 -1.86 -11.76 1.76
C ALA A 9 -1.70 -10.51 0.87
N LEU A 10 -0.90 -10.60 -0.20
CA LEU A 10 -0.76 -9.51 -1.17
C LEU A 10 -2.07 -9.21 -1.93
N LEU A 11 -2.85 -10.22 -2.28
CA LEU A 11 -4.17 -10.04 -2.89
C LEU A 11 -5.16 -9.39 -1.92
N GLN A 12 -5.12 -9.76 -0.63
CA GLN A 12 -5.93 -9.11 0.40
C GLN A 12 -5.57 -7.63 0.53
N GLN A 13 -4.27 -7.33 0.56
CA GLN A 13 -3.78 -5.95 0.59
C GLN A 13 -4.24 -5.15 -0.64
N LEU A 14 -4.17 -5.75 -1.84
CA LEU A 14 -4.70 -5.13 -3.06
C LEU A 14 -6.20 -4.85 -2.95
N GLY A 15 -6.98 -5.80 -2.43
CA GLY A 15 -8.41 -5.62 -2.18
C GLY A 15 -8.70 -4.44 -1.26
N SER A 16 -7.97 -4.32 -0.15
CA SER A 16 -8.08 -3.17 0.76
C SER A 16 -7.72 -1.85 0.09
N VAL A 17 -6.70 -1.81 -0.77
CA VAL A 17 -6.36 -0.58 -1.53
C VAL A 17 -7.49 -0.18 -2.48
N LEU A 18 -8.13 -1.13 -3.15
CA LEU A 18 -9.26 -0.83 -4.06
C LEU A 18 -10.49 -0.31 -3.30
N GLU A 19 -10.78 -0.87 -2.13
CA GLU A 19 -11.82 -0.36 -1.23
C GLU A 19 -11.48 1.06 -0.76
N MET A 20 -10.22 1.34 -0.40
CA MET A 20 -9.75 2.65 0.03
C MET A 20 -9.98 3.69 -1.06
N LEU A 21 -9.60 3.37 -2.30
CA LEU A 21 -9.76 4.25 -3.45
C LEU A 21 -11.22 4.55 -3.75
N THR A 22 -12.09 3.55 -3.59
CA THR A 22 -13.53 3.73 -3.74
C THR A 22 -14.06 4.72 -2.70
N THR A 23 -13.68 4.57 -1.43
CA THR A 23 -14.15 5.47 -0.37
C THR A 23 -13.56 6.88 -0.47
N VAL A 24 -12.28 7.00 -0.87
CA VAL A 24 -11.67 8.30 -1.19
C VAL A 24 -12.49 9.01 -2.26
N LYS A 25 -12.91 8.28 -3.30
CA LYS A 25 -13.68 8.85 -4.41
C LYS A 25 -15.07 9.31 -3.99
N GLU A 26 -15.75 8.53 -3.15
CA GLU A 26 -17.08 8.84 -2.63
C GLU A 26 -17.10 10.11 -1.76
N HIS A 27 -15.97 10.45 -1.13
CA HIS A 27 -15.87 11.56 -0.18
C HIS A 27 -14.92 12.68 -0.62
N GLU A 28 -14.46 12.71 -1.88
CA GLU A 28 -13.48 13.67 -2.39
C GLU A 28 -13.93 15.15 -2.29
N TYR A 29 -15.23 15.40 -2.15
CA TYR A 29 -15.82 16.73 -2.00
C TYR A 29 -16.02 17.15 -0.54
N GLU A 30 -15.93 16.21 0.41
CA GLU A 30 -16.23 16.44 1.83
C GLU A 30 -14.99 16.51 2.72
N VAL A 31 -13.91 15.83 2.30
CA VAL A 31 -12.65 15.73 3.03
C VAL A 31 -11.50 15.95 2.06
N GLN A 32 -10.44 16.62 2.50
CA GLN A 32 -9.31 16.94 1.61
C GLN A 32 -8.03 16.19 1.99
N LEU A 33 -7.86 15.82 3.25
CA LEU A 33 -6.64 15.19 3.76
C LEU A 33 -6.89 13.78 4.30
N VAL A 34 -5.87 12.92 4.22
CA VAL A 34 -5.91 11.55 4.78
C VAL A 34 -6.32 11.54 6.25
N GLY A 35 -5.73 12.41 7.08
CA GLY A 35 -6.08 12.47 8.50
C GLY A 35 -7.54 12.86 8.77
N GLU A 36 -8.17 13.63 7.88
CA GLU A 36 -9.60 13.97 8.00
C GLU A 36 -10.48 12.77 7.64
N LEU A 37 -10.11 12.05 6.58
CA LEU A 37 -10.78 10.83 6.16
C LEU A 37 -10.78 9.78 7.28
N ILE A 38 -9.63 9.49 7.89
CA ILE A 38 -9.51 8.51 8.99
C ILE A 38 -10.37 8.91 10.20
N ARG A 39 -10.37 10.20 10.58
CA ARG A 39 -11.17 10.69 11.72
C ARG A 39 -12.67 10.61 11.45
N LYS A 40 -13.10 10.89 10.22
CA LYS A 40 -14.51 10.96 9.85
C LYS A 40 -15.11 9.59 9.54
N TYR A 41 -14.30 8.66 9.04
CA TYR A 41 -14.71 7.31 8.67
C TYR A 41 -13.82 6.28 9.39
N PRO A 42 -14.05 6.01 10.68
CA PRO A 42 -13.22 5.09 11.48
C PRO A 42 -13.22 3.65 10.95
N SER A 43 -14.21 3.27 10.13
CA SER A 43 -14.20 1.97 9.43
C SER A 43 -13.01 1.83 8.47
N LEU A 44 -12.48 2.95 7.95
CA LEU A 44 -11.28 2.98 7.11
C LEU A 44 -9.98 2.90 7.92
N ALA A 45 -10.03 3.11 9.24
CA ALA A 45 -8.87 2.90 10.11
C ALA A 45 -8.49 1.42 10.24
N GLN A 46 -9.28 0.50 9.66
CA GLN A 46 -8.91 -0.91 9.52
C GLN A 46 -7.98 -1.16 8.32
N MET A 47 -7.74 -0.14 7.49
CA MET A 47 -6.85 -0.21 6.34
C MET A 47 -5.43 0.12 6.76
N ALA A 48 -4.61 -0.93 6.95
CA ALA A 48 -3.24 -0.79 7.41
C ALA A 48 -2.42 0.26 6.63
N LEU A 49 -2.68 0.45 5.34
CA LEU A 49 -1.97 1.46 4.54
C LEU A 49 -2.20 2.89 5.05
N LEU A 50 -3.42 3.25 5.43
CA LEU A 50 -3.78 4.63 5.81
C LEU A 50 -3.09 5.09 7.10
N ASP A 51 -2.81 4.16 8.02
CA ASP A 51 -2.10 4.45 9.26
C ASP A 51 -0.62 4.77 9.06
N HIS A 52 -0.07 4.40 7.89
CA HIS A 52 1.36 4.50 7.61
C HIS A 52 1.72 5.61 6.62
N VAL A 53 0.77 6.12 5.84
CA VAL A 53 1.01 7.26 4.94
C VAL A 53 0.92 8.60 5.70
N ALA A 54 1.48 9.66 5.10
CA ALA A 54 1.42 10.99 5.70
C ALA A 54 -0.05 11.47 5.84
N GLN A 55 -0.49 11.75 7.06
CA GLN A 55 -1.87 12.22 7.31
C GLN A 55 -2.18 13.60 6.71
N THR A 56 -1.15 14.36 6.37
CA THR A 56 -1.22 15.64 5.65
C THR A 56 -1.31 15.48 4.13
N MET A 57 -1.25 14.24 3.62
CA MET A 57 -1.37 13.97 2.18
C MET A 57 -2.78 14.32 1.70
N PRO A 58 -2.93 15.09 0.61
CA PRO A 58 -4.22 15.32 -0.04
C PRO A 58 -4.81 14.02 -0.58
N LEU A 59 -6.13 13.84 -0.50
CA LEU A 59 -6.79 12.61 -0.95
C LEU A 59 -6.62 12.34 -2.44
N ARG A 60 -6.63 13.39 -3.27
CA ARG A 60 -6.36 13.25 -4.72
C ARG A 60 -4.94 12.79 -5.02
N GLU A 61 -4.00 13.23 -4.19
CA GLU A 61 -2.61 12.81 -4.30
C GLU A 61 -2.44 11.36 -3.82
N LEU A 62 -3.11 10.96 -2.73
CA LEU A 62 -3.18 9.58 -2.28
C LEU A 62 -3.76 8.66 -3.38
N GLU A 63 -4.89 9.06 -3.98
CA GLU A 63 -5.55 8.29 -5.06
C GLU A 63 -4.57 8.03 -6.21
N GLN A 64 -3.94 9.09 -6.72
CA GLN A 64 -2.98 9.00 -7.82
C GLN A 64 -1.78 8.11 -7.44
N ARG A 65 -1.15 8.34 -6.28
CA ARG A 65 0.03 7.59 -5.83
C ARG A 65 -0.28 6.11 -5.61
N ALA A 66 -1.44 5.79 -5.02
CA ALA A 66 -1.86 4.41 -4.80
C ALA A 66 -2.13 3.68 -6.13
N LEU A 67 -2.77 4.33 -7.10
CA LEU A 67 -2.95 3.74 -8.43
C LEU A 67 -1.58 3.42 -9.08
N HIS A 68 -0.61 4.33 -9.03
CA HIS A 68 0.74 4.08 -9.57
C HIS A 68 1.52 3.00 -8.79
N ALA A 69 1.33 2.90 -7.47
CA ALA A 69 1.97 1.89 -6.65
C ALA A 69 1.47 0.46 -6.96
N PHE A 70 0.16 0.31 -7.17
CA PHE A 70 -0.49 -1.01 -7.16
C PHE A 70 -0.97 -1.51 -8.54
N TYR A 71 -0.99 -0.70 -9.61
CA TYR A 71 -1.60 -1.11 -10.88
C TYR A 71 -1.01 -2.38 -11.53
N ARG A 72 0.26 -2.72 -11.24
CA ARG A 72 0.91 -3.94 -11.77
C ARG A 72 0.67 -5.18 -10.92
N TRP A 73 0.22 -5.04 -9.67
CA TRP A 73 0.02 -6.17 -8.76
C TRP A 73 -0.88 -7.26 -9.34
N PRO A 74 -2.02 -6.96 -10.00
CA PRO A 74 -2.86 -8.01 -10.59
C PRO A 74 -2.12 -8.94 -11.56
N ALA A 75 -1.19 -8.42 -12.36
CA ALA A 75 -0.41 -9.21 -13.30
C ALA A 75 0.75 -9.92 -12.60
N LEU A 76 1.53 -9.19 -11.80
CA LEU A 76 2.73 -9.70 -11.11
C LEU A 76 2.40 -10.85 -10.14
N LEU A 77 1.23 -10.81 -9.49
CA LEU A 77 0.81 -11.85 -8.55
C LEU A 77 0.41 -13.16 -9.24
N LEU A 78 0.17 -13.14 -10.56
CA LEU A 78 -0.17 -14.33 -11.36
C LEU A 78 1.05 -14.98 -12.02
N GLU A 79 2.22 -14.35 -11.93
CA GLU A 79 3.45 -14.90 -12.50
C GLU A 79 3.87 -16.18 -11.77
N GLU A 80 4.54 -17.10 -12.49
CA GLU A 80 5.03 -18.37 -11.93
C GLU A 80 5.94 -18.15 -10.71
N ARG A 81 6.74 -17.09 -10.75
CA ARG A 81 7.59 -16.64 -9.65
C ARG A 81 7.30 -15.17 -9.37
N LEU A 82 7.14 -14.82 -8.11
CA LEU A 82 6.93 -13.42 -7.71
C LEU A 82 8.18 -12.59 -7.96
N ASP A 83 8.04 -11.53 -8.76
CA ASP A 83 9.01 -10.43 -8.79
C ASP A 83 8.79 -9.54 -7.56
N ARG A 84 9.50 -9.90 -6.49
CA ARG A 84 9.41 -9.26 -5.18
C ARG A 84 9.73 -7.77 -5.22
N SER A 85 10.75 -7.39 -5.99
CA SER A 85 11.16 -5.99 -6.12
C SER A 85 10.13 -5.20 -6.93
N ALA A 86 9.60 -5.77 -8.02
CA ALA A 86 8.55 -5.11 -8.80
C ALA A 86 7.23 -4.93 -8.03
N LEU A 87 6.98 -5.75 -7.00
CA LEU A 87 5.84 -5.62 -6.10
C LEU A 87 6.07 -4.57 -5.00
N ALA A 88 7.26 -4.53 -4.40
CA ALA A 88 7.55 -3.69 -3.23
C ALA A 88 8.06 -2.27 -3.57
N SER A 89 8.95 -2.15 -4.56
CA SER A 89 9.61 -0.86 -4.86
C SER A 89 8.63 0.25 -5.26
N PRO A 90 7.65 0.02 -6.16
CA PRO A 90 6.67 1.06 -6.49
C PRO A 90 5.84 1.52 -5.30
N VAL A 91 5.57 0.64 -4.34
CA VAL A 91 4.82 0.99 -3.12
C VAL A 91 5.63 1.95 -2.26
N ARG A 92 6.91 1.65 -2.03
CA ARG A 92 7.82 2.56 -1.32
C ARG A 92 7.92 3.91 -2.03
N GLU A 93 8.24 3.88 -3.32
CA GLU A 93 8.51 5.08 -4.12
C GLU A 93 7.29 6.00 -4.23
N TRP A 94 6.09 5.46 -4.48
CA TRP A 94 4.94 6.32 -4.70
C TRP A 94 4.26 6.78 -3.41
N LEU A 95 4.18 5.93 -2.38
CA LEU A 95 3.39 6.22 -1.18
C LEU A 95 4.21 6.74 0.00
N PHE A 96 5.51 6.46 0.01
CA PHE A 96 6.38 6.76 1.15
C PHE A 96 7.63 7.55 0.75
N ASP A 97 7.62 8.18 -0.42
CA ASP A 97 8.70 9.09 -0.81
C ASP A 97 8.93 10.13 0.29
N HIS A 98 10.18 10.27 0.73
CA HIS A 98 10.59 11.11 1.86
C HIS A 98 9.91 10.82 3.22
N TYR A 99 9.20 9.70 3.38
CA TYR A 99 8.58 9.28 4.65
C TYR A 99 9.00 7.86 5.05
N GLU A 100 10.29 7.72 5.34
CA GLU A 100 10.96 6.44 5.64
C GLU A 100 10.32 5.68 6.80
N PHE A 101 9.95 6.37 7.88
CA PHE A 101 9.27 5.75 9.03
C PHE A 101 7.92 5.11 8.66
N GLY A 102 7.17 5.74 7.76
CA GLY A 102 5.91 5.20 7.25
C GLY A 102 6.14 3.92 6.45
N TRP A 103 7.16 3.92 5.58
CA TRP A 103 7.56 2.73 4.83
C TRP A 103 7.96 1.59 5.75
N GLU A 104 8.87 1.83 6.69
CA GLU A 104 9.35 0.80 7.62
C GLU A 104 8.19 0.17 8.40
N SER A 105 7.27 0.99 8.90
CA SER A 105 6.10 0.51 9.65
C SER A 105 5.16 -0.32 8.77
N TYR A 106 4.86 0.16 7.56
CA TYR A 106 4.01 -0.55 6.60
C TYR A 106 4.62 -1.88 6.16
N ALA A 107 5.91 -1.87 5.80
CA ALA A 107 6.63 -3.05 5.36
C ALA A 107 6.76 -4.08 6.48
N ALA A 108 6.99 -3.64 7.72
CA ALA A 108 7.01 -4.53 8.89
C ALA A 108 5.65 -5.19 9.14
N ALA A 109 4.55 -4.43 9.04
CA ALA A 109 3.20 -4.97 9.17
C ALA A 109 2.92 -6.06 8.13
N LEU A 110 3.25 -5.81 6.86
CA LEU A 110 3.05 -6.78 5.78
C LEU A 110 4.03 -7.96 5.85
N SER A 111 5.22 -7.76 6.43
CA SER A 111 6.23 -8.82 6.60
C SER A 111 5.81 -9.93 7.58
N ALA A 112 4.78 -9.69 8.41
CA ALA A 112 4.20 -10.74 9.24
C ALA A 112 3.64 -11.91 8.41
N ASP A 113 3.03 -11.61 7.26
CA ASP A 113 2.47 -12.59 6.33
C ASP A 113 3.31 -12.78 5.05
N VAL A 114 4.14 -11.81 4.71
CA VAL A 114 4.98 -11.78 3.50
C VAL A 114 6.44 -11.44 3.88
N PRO A 115 7.22 -12.39 4.44
CA PRO A 115 8.49 -12.10 5.12
C PRO A 115 9.52 -11.32 4.28
N TRP A 116 9.52 -11.50 2.97
CA TRP A 116 10.48 -10.85 2.07
C TRP A 116 10.14 -9.40 1.72
N PHE A 117 8.95 -8.90 2.09
CA PHE A 117 8.45 -7.61 1.58
C PHE A 117 9.30 -6.42 2.03
N SER A 118 9.80 -6.43 3.27
CA SER A 118 10.71 -5.41 3.80
C SER A 118 12.12 -5.46 3.18
N GLU A 119 12.59 -6.66 2.85
CA GLU A 119 13.91 -6.90 2.26
C GLU A 119 13.97 -6.59 0.76
N ALA A 120 12.85 -6.75 0.05
CA ALA A 120 12.78 -6.66 -1.41
C ALA A 120 13.13 -5.29 -2.00
N VAL A 121 13.20 -4.23 -1.18
CA VAL A 121 13.59 -2.88 -1.61
C VAL A 121 15.04 -2.55 -1.24
N ALA A 122 15.71 -3.39 -0.44
CA ALA A 122 17.13 -3.24 -0.15
C ALA A 122 18.00 -3.70 -1.34
N ASP A 123 17.57 -4.75 -2.04
CA ASP A 123 18.30 -5.37 -3.17
C ASP A 123 18.42 -4.48 -4.42
N THR A 124 17.62 -3.41 -4.54
CA THR A 124 17.66 -2.49 -5.70
C THR A 124 18.78 -1.45 -5.63
N THR A 125 19.61 -1.44 -4.58
CA THR A 125 20.66 -0.43 -4.33
C THR A 125 22.08 -0.88 -4.72
N THR A 126 22.24 -1.84 -5.64
CA THR A 126 23.55 -2.28 -6.16
C THR A 126 23.68 -1.99 -7.65
#